data_AF-A0A350AND5-F1
#
_entry.id   AF-A0A350AND5-F1
#
_cell.length_a   1.000
_cell.length_b   1.000
_cell.length_c   1.000
_cell.angle_alpha   90.00
_cell.angle_beta   90.00
_cell.angle_gamma   90.00
#
_symmetry.space_group_name_H-M   'P 1'
#
loop_
_entity.id
_entity.type
_entity.pdbx_description
1 polymer ?
#
loop_
_entity_poly.entity_id
_entity_poly.type
_entity_poly.pdbx_seq_one_letter_code
_entity_poly.pdbx_strand_id
1 'polypeptide(L)'
;MKKNIHPKFYDEAKITCSCGAVLTTGATQKEMNIEICSQCHPFYTGKKKTLDTTGRVDRFKKLAEKSEAKKEASKKAKVAKKPAVKKEEKKK
;
A
#
# COMPACT_ATOMS: atom_id res chain seq x y z
N MET A 1 -39.06 -28.70 9.41
CA MET A 1 -38.38 -29.81 8.71
C MET A 1 -39.28 -31.02 8.67
N LYS A 2 -39.64 -31.51 7.48
CA LYS A 2 -40.24 -32.85 7.32
C LYS A 2 -39.16 -33.92 7.47
N LYS A 3 -39.44 -35.00 8.21
CA LYS A 3 -38.51 -36.14 8.36
C LYS A 3 -38.27 -36.78 6.98
N ASN A 4 -37.01 -37.02 6.62
CA ASN A 4 -36.52 -37.72 5.40
C ASN A 4 -36.38 -36.94 4.08
N ILE A 5 -36.74 -35.66 3.99
CA ILE A 5 -36.56 -34.88 2.73
C ILE A 5 -35.68 -33.63 2.87
N HIS A 6 -35.14 -33.38 4.07
CA HIS A 6 -34.26 -32.24 4.30
C HIS A 6 -32.89 -32.67 4.81
N PRO A 7 -31.82 -32.00 4.37
CA PRO A 7 -30.48 -32.23 4.86
C PRO A 7 -30.38 -31.86 6.34
N LYS A 8 -29.44 -32.50 7.04
CA LYS A 8 -29.14 -32.17 8.44
C LYS A 8 -28.71 -30.71 8.53
N PHE A 9 -29.45 -29.94 9.30
CA PHE A 9 -29.14 -28.55 9.62
C PHE A 9 -28.61 -28.51 11.05
N TYR A 10 -27.54 -27.75 11.24
CA TYR A 10 -26.92 -27.52 12.52
C TYR A 10 -27.17 -26.07 12.89
N ASP A 11 -27.87 -25.82 13.99
CA ASP A 11 -28.16 -24.47 14.47
C ASP A 11 -26.90 -23.77 15.01
N GLU A 12 -25.91 -24.54 15.46
CA GLU A 12 -24.63 -24.08 15.99
C GLU A 12 -23.45 -24.41 15.05
N ALA A 13 -23.48 -23.94 13.80
CA ALA A 13 -22.30 -24.07 12.94
C ALA A 13 -21.27 -22.98 13.26
N LYS A 14 -20.00 -23.39 13.40
CA LYS A 14 -18.87 -22.48 13.66
C LYS A 14 -18.28 -22.01 12.34
N ILE A 15 -18.27 -20.70 12.15
CA ILE A 15 -17.63 -20.04 11.02
C ILE A 15 -16.35 -19.38 11.49
N THR A 16 -15.21 -19.85 10.99
CA THR A 16 -13.88 -19.32 11.28
C THR A 16 -13.46 -18.40 10.14
N CYS A 17 -13.33 -17.10 10.44
CA CYS A 17 -12.83 -16.10 9.49
C CYS A 17 -11.30 -16.00 9.55
N SER A 18 -10.64 -15.72 8.42
CA SER A 18 -9.20 -15.39 8.36
C SER A 18 -8.79 -14.19 9.24
N CYS A 19 -9.77 -13.38 9.62
CA CYS A 19 -9.63 -12.25 10.52
C CYS A 19 -9.64 -12.62 12.02
N GLY A 20 -9.81 -13.91 12.35
CA GLY A 20 -9.92 -14.41 13.73
C GLY A 20 -11.32 -14.34 14.34
N ALA A 21 -12.31 -13.79 13.62
CA ALA A 21 -13.70 -13.81 14.08
C ALA A 21 -14.29 -15.22 13.99
N VAL A 22 -14.93 -15.69 15.06
CA VAL A 22 -15.69 -16.94 15.11
C VAL A 22 -17.17 -16.58 15.21
N LEU A 23 -17.94 -16.88 14.18
CA LEU A 23 -19.39 -16.64 14.15
C LEU A 23 -20.12 -17.97 14.32
N THR A 24 -21.15 -17.99 15.17
CA THR A 24 -22.07 -19.13 15.31
C THR A 24 -23.34 -18.84 14.51
N THR A 25 -23.60 -19.62 13.48
CA THR A 25 -24.78 -19.45 12.61
C THR A 25 -25.35 -20.80 12.21
N GLY A 26 -26.62 -20.85 11.81
CA GLY A 26 -27.22 -22.07 11.29
C GLY A 26 -26.69 -22.44 9.91
N ALA A 27 -26.14 -23.65 9.74
CA ALA A 27 -25.68 -24.15 8.44
C ALA A 27 -25.87 -25.67 8.32
N THR A 28 -25.79 -26.19 7.09
CA THR A 28 -25.80 -27.64 6.83
C THR A 28 -24.47 -28.31 7.14
N GLN A 29 -23.40 -27.53 7.35
CA GLN A 29 -22.07 -27.99 7.74
C GLN A 29 -21.75 -27.50 9.15
N LYS A 30 -20.96 -28.27 9.91
CA LYS A 30 -20.63 -27.95 11.30
C LYS A 30 -19.55 -26.87 11.43
N GLU A 31 -18.59 -26.85 10.51
CA GLU A 31 -17.46 -25.92 10.52
C GLU A 31 -17.24 -25.38 9.10
N MET A 32 -17.09 -24.06 8.97
CA MET A 32 -16.88 -23.40 7.68
C MET A 32 -15.77 -22.36 7.80
N ASN A 33 -14.76 -22.43 6.93
CA ASN A 33 -13.69 -21.45 6.84
C ASN A 33 -14.04 -20.38 5.80
N ILE A 34 -13.98 -19.10 6.17
CA ILE A 34 -14.36 -17.97 5.30
C ILE A 34 -13.25 -16.92 5.28
N GLU A 35 -12.99 -16.33 4.12
CA GLU A 35 -11.93 -15.31 3.97
C GLU A 35 -12.37 -13.92 4.42
N ILE A 36 -13.64 -13.56 4.22
CA ILE A 36 -14.18 -12.22 4.51
C ILE A 36 -15.51 -12.36 5.25
N CYS A 37 -15.59 -11.83 6.46
CA CYS A 37 -16.85 -11.76 7.24
C CYS A 37 -17.40 -10.33 7.32
N SER A 38 -18.55 -10.18 7.97
CA SER A 38 -19.18 -8.87 8.23
C SER A 38 -18.26 -7.88 8.94
N GLN A 39 -17.35 -8.37 9.78
CA GLN A 39 -16.40 -7.53 10.50
C GLN A 39 -15.25 -7.01 9.61
N CYS A 40 -15.01 -7.62 8.45
CA CYS A 40 -13.84 -7.33 7.61
C CYS A 40 -14.18 -6.87 6.21
N HIS A 41 -15.43 -7.01 5.78
CA HIS A 41 -15.82 -6.54 4.46
C HIS A 41 -15.64 -5.01 4.40
N PRO A 42 -14.97 -4.48 3.36
CA PRO A 42 -14.77 -3.03 3.18
C PRO A 42 -16.08 -2.23 3.16
N PHE A 43 -17.18 -2.90 2.82
CA PHE A 43 -18.53 -2.33 2.88
C PHE A 43 -18.99 -2.02 4.32
N TYR A 44 -18.80 -2.94 5.26
CA TYR A 44 -19.23 -2.77 6.65
C TYR A 44 -18.24 -1.92 7.46
N THR A 45 -16.95 -2.02 7.14
CA THR A 45 -15.93 -1.25 7.86
C THR A 45 -15.85 0.21 7.41
N GLY A 46 -16.54 0.60 6.33
CA GLY A 46 -16.63 1.98 5.81
C GLY A 46 -15.31 2.57 5.31
N LYS A 47 -14.18 1.89 5.60
CA LYS A 47 -12.85 2.19 5.11
C LYS A 47 -12.77 1.69 3.67
N LYS A 48 -13.32 2.50 2.75
CA LYS A 48 -12.84 2.49 1.37
C LYS A 48 -11.32 2.62 1.49
N LYS A 49 -10.55 1.64 1.00
CA LYS A 49 -9.14 1.89 0.71
C LYS A 49 -9.16 3.12 -0.17
N THR A 50 -8.82 4.29 0.38
CA THR A 50 -8.54 5.44 -0.46
C THR A 50 -7.35 4.97 -1.28
N LEU A 51 -7.63 4.58 -2.52
CA LEU A 51 -6.65 4.62 -3.57
C LEU A 51 -6.40 6.11 -3.79
N ASP A 52 -5.72 6.72 -2.82
CA ASP A 52 -5.07 8.00 -3.01
C ASP A 52 -4.11 7.76 -4.15
N THR A 53 -4.54 8.14 -5.33
CA THR A 53 -3.67 8.40 -6.46
C THR A 53 -2.80 9.57 -6.02
N THR A 54 -1.80 9.29 -5.18
CA THR A 54 -0.79 10.24 -4.72
C THR A 54 0.08 10.58 -5.91
N GLY A 55 -0.52 11.39 -6.76
CA GLY A 55 0.02 12.55 -7.42
C GLY A 55 1.11 12.26 -8.43
N ARG A 56 0.82 12.59 -9.69
CA ARG A 56 1.87 13.13 -10.58
C ARG A 56 2.56 14.34 -9.94
N VAL A 57 1.86 15.11 -9.12
CA VAL A 57 2.38 16.29 -8.42
C VAL A 57 3.42 15.90 -7.37
N ASP A 58 3.18 14.90 -6.53
CA ASP A 58 4.17 14.44 -5.54
C ASP A 58 5.40 13.80 -6.20
N ARG A 59 5.20 13.08 -7.31
CA ARG A 59 6.32 12.58 -8.12
C ARG A 59 7.14 13.72 -8.74
N PHE A 60 6.48 14.77 -9.23
CA PHE A 60 7.14 15.94 -9.79
C PHE A 60 7.94 16.71 -8.73
N LYS A 61 7.37 16.95 -7.54
CA LYS A 61 8.09 17.57 -6.40
C LYS A 61 9.35 16.78 -6.03
N LYS A 62 9.23 15.46 -5.87
CA LYS A 62 10.37 14.56 -5.61
C LYS A 62 11.44 14.59 -6.71
N LEU A 63 11.04 14.78 -7.97
CA LEU A 63 11.97 14.88 -9.10
C LEU A 63 12.67 16.24 -9.14
N ALA A 64 11.94 17.31 -8.85
CA ALA A 64 12.46 18.67 -8.75
C ALA A 64 13.54 18.76 -7.66
N GLU A 65 13.23 18.30 -6.44
CA GLU A 65 14.17 18.25 -5.30
C GLU A 65 15.45 17.47 -5.64
N LYS A 66 15.33 16.30 -6.29
CA LYS A 66 16.48 15.50 -6.75
C LYS A 66 17.30 16.22 -7.82
N SER A 67 16.66 17.02 -8.68
CA SER A 67 17.34 17.78 -9.72
C SER A 67 18.13 18.96 -9.14
N GLU A 68 17.64 19.58 -8.07
CA GLU A 68 18.32 20.67 -7.36
C GLU A 68 19.54 20.14 -6.61
N ALA A 69 19.42 19.02 -5.89
CA ALA A 69 20.54 18.35 -5.24
C ALA A 69 21.64 17.97 -6.25
N LYS A 70 21.27 17.52 -7.46
CA LYS A 70 22.21 17.17 -8.54
C LYS A 70 22.84 18.42 -9.19
N LYS A 71 22.11 19.53 -9.27
CA LYS A 71 22.63 20.84 -9.72
C LYS A 71 23.61 21.43 -8.70
N GLU A 72 23.36 21.28 -7.41
CA GLU A 72 24.30 21.70 -6.36
C GLU A 72 25.56 20.83 -6.34
N ALA A 73 25.43 19.52 -6.51
CA ALA A 73 26.58 18.61 -6.64
C ALA A 73 27.43 18.94 -7.87
N SER A 74 26.81 19.26 -9.02
CA SER A 74 27.54 19.66 -10.24
C SER A 74 28.14 21.07 -10.16
N LYS A 75 27.52 22.00 -9.41
CA LYS A 75 28.12 23.31 -9.09
C LYS A 75 29.36 23.17 -8.20
N LYS A 76 29.31 22.33 -7.16
CA LYS A 76 30.49 22.03 -6.32
C LYS A 76 31.63 21.37 -7.11
N ALA A 77 31.31 20.47 -8.06
CA ALA A 77 32.30 19.87 -8.95
C ALA A 77 32.91 20.85 -9.98
N LYS A 78 32.17 21.89 -10.41
CA LYS A 78 32.70 22.92 -11.32
C LYS A 78 33.56 23.98 -10.62
N VAL A 79 33.28 24.29 -9.35
CA VAL A 79 34.09 25.25 -8.56
C VAL A 79 35.48 24.69 -8.24
N ALA A 80 35.62 23.38 -8.02
CA ALA A 80 36.91 22.74 -7.76
C ALA A 80 37.87 22.70 -8.98
N LYS A 81 37.40 22.92 -10.22
CA LYS A 81 38.23 22.88 -11.44
C LYS A 81 38.66 24.26 -11.98
N LYS A 82 38.39 25.38 -11.27
CA LYS A 82 38.65 26.75 -11.77
C LYS A 82 39.67 27.57 -10.94
N PRO A 83 40.83 27.02 -10.53
CA PRO A 83 42.00 27.87 -10.38
C PRO A 83 43.26 27.20 -10.94
N ALA A 84 43.56 27.38 -12.24
CA ALA A 84 44.91 27.10 -12.76
C ALA A 84 45.24 27.86 -14.04
N VAL A 85 44.27 28.21 -14.89
CA VAL A 85 44.56 28.93 -16.16
C VAL A 85 44.37 30.44 -15.97
N LYS A 86 45.33 31.12 -15.32
CA LYS A 86 45.42 32.60 -15.40
C LYS A 86 46.79 33.22 -15.09
N LYS A 87 47.91 32.48 -15.09
CA LYS A 87 49.22 33.07 -14.75
C LYS A 87 50.37 32.94 -15.74
N GLU A 88 50.18 32.35 -16.93
CA GLU A 88 51.26 32.20 -17.91
C GLU A 88 50.87 32.73 -19.29
N GLU A 89 50.60 34.03 -19.42
CA GLU A 89 50.68 34.75 -20.71
C GLU A 89 50.80 36.26 -20.46
N LYS A 90 51.80 36.64 -19.65
CA LYS A 90 52.24 38.03 -19.51
C LYS A 90 53.76 38.07 -19.33
N LYS A 91 54.48 37.40 -20.23
CA LYS A 91 55.92 37.60 -20.41
C LYS A 91 56.38 37.06 -21.78
N LYS A 92 56.01 37.75 -22.84
CA LYS A 92 56.85 37.92 -24.03
C LYS A 92 56.43 39.20 -24.72
#